data_AF-A0A352RHS3-F1
#
_entry.id   AF-A0A352RHS3-F1
#
_cell.length_a   1.000
_cell.length_b   1.000
_cell.length_c   1.000
_cell.angle_alpha   90.00
_cell.angle_beta   90.00
_cell.angle_gamma   90.00
#
_symmetry.space_group_name_H-M   'P 1'
#
loop_
_entity.id
_entity.type
_entity.pdbx_description
1 polymer ?
#
loop_
_entity_poly.entity_id
_entity_poly.type
_entity_poly.pdbx_seq_one_letter_code
_entity_poly.pdbx_strand_id
1 'polypeptide(L)'
;GVYLFDSAEKAKVDATKTQIRGLETALDLYRLHNSRYPTSEQGLKALLDKPEVGMIPKNWNGPYLRGNNLPEDSWDSPFRYVSVNGKNYEIISLGADGVDGGTDLDADINSS
;
A
#
# COMPACT_ATOMS: atom_id res chain seq x y z
N GLY A 1 14.17 -6.82 -33.07
CA GLY A 1 12.93 -6.41 -32.41
C GLY A 1 13.06 -6.73 -30.94
N VAL A 2 13.11 -5.71 -30.07
CA VAL A 2 13.26 -5.88 -28.61
C VAL A 2 12.69 -4.66 -27.84
N TYR A 3 11.53 -4.11 -28.23
CA TYR A 3 10.97 -2.90 -27.59
C TYR A 3 9.65 -3.11 -26.82
N LEU A 4 9.04 -4.29 -26.92
CA LEU A 4 7.75 -4.58 -26.29
C LEU A 4 7.89 -5.00 -24.82
N PHE A 5 9.02 -5.60 -24.43
CA PHE A 5 9.24 -6.08 -23.07
C PHE A 5 9.41 -4.92 -22.08
N ASP A 6 10.34 -4.00 -22.35
CA ASP A 6 10.60 -2.81 -21.51
C ASP A 6 9.35 -1.95 -21.25
N SER A 7 8.46 -1.84 -22.24
CA SER A 7 7.22 -1.06 -22.12
C SER A 7 6.20 -1.72 -21.18
N ALA A 8 6.06 -3.04 -21.25
CA ALA A 8 5.15 -3.79 -20.36
C ALA A 8 5.69 -3.81 -18.93
N GLU A 9 7.00 -3.91 -18.78
CA GLU A 9 7.73 -3.89 -17.52
C GLU A 9 7.54 -2.56 -16.79
N LYS A 10 7.77 -1.46 -17.50
CA LYS A 10 7.51 -0.11 -16.98
C LYS A 10 6.04 0.11 -16.64
N ALA A 11 5.12 -0.41 -17.45
CA ALA A 11 3.69 -0.29 -17.17
C ALA A 11 3.28 -0.96 -15.85
N LYS A 12 3.89 -2.10 -15.51
CA LYS A 12 3.69 -2.75 -14.20
C LYS A 12 4.18 -1.86 -13.05
N VAL A 13 5.39 -1.32 -13.16
CA VAL A 13 5.95 -0.42 -12.14
C VAL A 13 5.06 0.82 -11.94
N ASP A 14 4.63 1.46 -13.02
CA ASP A 14 3.75 2.63 -12.98
C ASP A 14 2.35 2.30 -12.41
N ALA A 15 1.79 1.13 -12.76
CA ALA A 15 0.54 0.65 -12.20
C ALA A 15 0.67 0.40 -10.69
N THR A 16 1.74 -0.27 -10.24
CA THR A 16 2.02 -0.51 -8.81
C THR A 16 2.13 0.82 -8.05
N LYS A 17 2.87 1.80 -8.58
CA LYS A 17 2.95 3.15 -8.00
C LYS A 17 1.59 3.84 -7.91
N THR A 18 0.72 3.63 -8.89
CA THR A 18 -0.64 4.19 -8.90
C THR A 18 -1.49 3.57 -7.79
N GLN A 19 -1.35 2.26 -7.56
CA GLN A 19 -2.02 1.56 -6.46
C GLN A 19 -1.52 2.04 -5.09
N ILE A 20 -0.20 2.23 -4.93
CA ILE A 20 0.39 2.83 -3.73
C ILE A 20 -0.22 4.21 -3.46
N ARG A 21 -0.30 5.11 -4.46
CA ARG A 21 -0.93 6.43 -4.31
C ARG A 21 -2.38 6.37 -3.85
N GLY A 22 -3.13 5.36 -4.30
CA GLY A 22 -4.48 5.10 -3.82
C GLY A 22 -4.53 4.76 -2.34
N LEU A 23 -3.61 3.90 -1.88
CA LEU A 23 -3.43 3.56 -0.47
C LEU A 23 -2.99 4.76 0.36
N GLU A 24 -2.05 5.57 -0.12
CA GLU A 24 -1.58 6.80 0.53
C GLU A 24 -2.74 7.77 0.79
N THR A 25 -3.57 7.98 -0.24
CA THR A 25 -4.77 8.85 -0.14
C THR A 25 -5.73 8.32 0.94
N ALA A 26 -5.97 7.01 0.98
CA ALA A 26 -6.83 6.40 2.00
C ALA A 26 -6.24 6.52 3.41
N LEU A 27 -4.93 6.36 3.56
CA LEU A 27 -4.21 6.53 4.82
C LEU A 27 -4.30 7.98 5.32
N ASP A 28 -4.16 8.96 4.43
CA ASP A 28 -4.28 10.37 4.80
C ASP A 28 -5.70 10.72 5.27
N LEU A 29 -6.73 10.19 4.63
CA LEU A 29 -8.12 10.33 5.10
C LEU A 29 -8.32 9.65 6.46
N TYR A 30 -7.76 8.46 6.66
CA TYR A 30 -7.81 7.77 7.95
C TYR A 30 -7.17 8.63 9.05
N ARG A 31 -5.99 9.21 8.77
CA ARG A 31 -5.29 10.11 9.69
C ARG A 31 -6.06 11.41 9.91
N LEU A 32 -6.73 11.96 8.90
CA LEU A 32 -7.54 13.16 9.05
C LEU A 32 -8.63 12.96 10.12
N HIS A 33 -9.29 11.80 10.11
CA HIS A 33 -10.37 11.51 11.06
C HIS A 33 -9.86 11.04 12.43
N ASN A 34 -8.78 10.25 12.46
CA ASN A 34 -8.29 9.59 13.68
C ASN A 34 -7.04 10.26 14.29
N SER A 35 -6.52 11.31 13.64
CA SER A 35 -5.27 12.00 13.96
C SER A 35 -4.01 11.12 13.94
N ARG A 36 -4.09 9.92 13.37
CA ARG A 36 -2.99 8.94 13.26
C ARG A 36 -3.25 7.96 12.13
N TYR A 37 -2.18 7.38 11.60
CA TYR A 37 -2.27 6.25 10.68
C TYR A 37 -2.60 4.94 11.44
N PRO A 38 -3.11 3.90 10.73
CA PRO A 38 -3.24 2.55 11.28
C PRO A 38 -1.91 2.03 11.83
N THR A 39 -1.98 1.15 12.82
CA THR A 39 -0.78 0.46 13.33
C THR A 39 -0.38 -0.70 12.39
N SER A 40 0.87 -1.16 12.45
CA SER A 40 1.31 -2.31 11.66
C SER A 40 0.49 -3.58 11.96
N GLU A 41 -0.01 -3.75 13.19
CA GLU A 41 -0.90 -4.85 13.57
C GLU A 41 -2.28 -4.77 12.89
N GLN A 42 -2.78 -3.56 12.68
CA GLN A 42 -4.03 -3.32 11.97
C GLN A 42 -3.86 -3.44 10.46
N GLY A 43 -2.70 -3.01 9.95
CA GLY A 43 -2.35 -3.04 8.54
C GLY A 43 -3.24 -2.16 7.67
N LEU A 44 -3.16 -2.39 6.36
CA LEU A 44 -4.01 -1.71 5.37
C LEU A 44 -5.49 -2.11 5.49
N LYS A 45 -5.81 -3.22 6.15
CA LYS A 45 -7.20 -3.66 6.38
C LYS A 45 -8.02 -2.62 7.17
N ALA A 46 -7.38 -1.80 8.00
CA ALA A 46 -8.02 -0.69 8.70
C ALA A 46 -8.64 0.38 7.77
N LEU A 47 -8.23 0.39 6.50
CA LEU A 47 -8.76 1.27 5.47
C LEU A 47 -10.07 0.74 4.88
N LEU A 48 -10.33 -0.56 4.95
CA LEU A 48 -11.56 -1.19 4.47
C LEU A 48 -12.57 -1.33 5.61
N ASP A 49 -12.14 -1.92 6.71
CA ASP A 49 -12.99 -2.23 7.85
C ASP A 49 -12.46 -1.54 9.11
N LYS A 50 -13.37 -1.28 10.04
CA LYS A 50 -12.99 -0.71 11.34
C LYS A 50 -12.12 -1.72 12.09
N PRO A 51 -10.87 -1.38 12.45
CA PRO A 51 -10.02 -2.32 13.15
C PRO A 51 -10.50 -2.53 14.60
N GLU A 52 -10.51 -3.78 15.02
CA GLU A 52 -10.90 -4.22 16.38
C GLU A 52 -9.69 -4.57 17.26
N VAL A 53 -8.50 -4.60 16.66
CA VAL A 53 -7.23 -4.93 17.32
C VAL A 53 -6.29 -3.73 17.36
N GLY A 54 -5.30 -3.78 18.25
CA GLY A 54 -4.37 -2.68 18.47
C GLY A 54 -5.06 -1.43 19.02
N MET A 55 -4.68 -0.26 18.52
CA MET A 55 -5.31 0.99 18.94
C MET A 55 -6.61 1.26 18.17
N ILE A 56 -7.76 0.98 18.79
CA ILE A 56 -9.07 1.14 18.17
C ILE A 56 -9.36 2.63 17.87
N PRO A 57 -9.60 3.00 16.59
CA PRO A 57 -9.95 4.36 16.21
C PRO A 57 -11.33 4.76 16.74
N LYS A 58 -11.40 5.94 17.36
CA LYS A 58 -12.65 6.49 17.90
C LYS A 58 -13.54 7.10 16.81
N ASN A 59 -12.94 7.69 15.78
CA ASN A 59 -13.62 8.45 14.72
C ASN A 59 -13.50 7.77 13.35
N TRP A 60 -13.42 6.43 13.33
CA TRP A 60 -13.38 5.71 12.06
C TRP A 60 -14.66 6.00 11.27
N ASN A 61 -14.49 6.47 10.04
CA ASN A 61 -15.57 6.89 9.14
C ASN A 61 -15.31 6.35 7.72
N GLY A 62 -14.76 5.13 7.66
CA GLY A 62 -14.48 4.44 6.41
C GLY A 62 -15.72 3.77 5.80
N PRO A 63 -15.54 2.97 4.74
CA PRO A 63 -14.26 2.59 4.14
C PRO A 63 -13.53 3.77 3.49
N TYR A 64 -12.21 3.81 3.67
CA TYR A 64 -11.30 4.83 3.11
C TYR A 64 -10.75 4.42 1.73
N LEU A 65 -10.80 3.13 1.40
CA LEU A 65 -10.52 2.61 0.08
C LEU A 65 -11.82 2.35 -0.69
N ARG A 66 -11.79 2.59 -2.00
CA ARG A 66 -12.87 2.18 -2.90
C ARG A 66 -12.68 0.72 -3.29
N GLY A 67 -13.71 -0.08 -3.08
CA GLY A 67 -13.69 -1.52 -3.34
C GLY A 67 -13.89 -2.32 -2.07
N ASN A 68 -13.90 -3.64 -2.21
CA ASN A 68 -14.10 -4.58 -1.11
C ASN A 68 -12.82 -5.34 -0.72
N ASN A 69 -11.72 -5.10 -1.45
CA ASN A 69 -10.44 -5.78 -1.27
C ASN A 69 -9.30 -4.78 -1.27
N LEU A 70 -8.16 -5.19 -0.70
CA LEU A 70 -6.94 -4.40 -0.78
C LEU A 70 -6.38 -4.47 -2.21
N PRO A 71 -5.87 -3.35 -2.74
CA PRO A 71 -5.07 -3.39 -3.95
C PRO A 71 -3.86 -4.30 -3.75
N GLU A 72 -3.49 -5.03 -4.79
CA GLU A 72 -2.29 -5.86 -4.89
C GLU A 72 -1.38 -5.23 -5.94
N ASP A 73 -0.08 -5.45 -5.86
CA ASP A 73 0.81 -4.93 -6.88
C ASP A 73 0.58 -5.58 -8.26
N SER A 74 1.32 -5.12 -9.26
CA SER A 74 1.18 -5.61 -10.65
C SER A 74 1.67 -7.06 -10.85
N TRP A 75 2.12 -7.71 -9.79
CA TRP A 75 2.52 -9.11 -9.74
C TRP A 75 1.65 -9.92 -8.79
N ASP A 76 0.45 -9.42 -8.46
CA ASP A 76 -0.53 -10.11 -7.60
C ASP A 76 -0.01 -10.32 -6.17
N SER A 77 1.00 -9.54 -5.76
CA SER A 77 1.58 -9.61 -4.43
C SER A 77 1.00 -8.53 -3.51
N PRO A 78 0.71 -8.87 -2.25
CA PRO A 78 0.16 -7.91 -1.30
C PRO A 78 1.20 -6.86 -0.91
N PHE A 79 0.77 -5.61 -0.80
CA PHE A 79 1.63 -4.56 -0.28
C PHE A 79 1.97 -4.79 1.20
N ARG A 80 3.25 -4.65 1.53
CA ARG A 80 3.72 -4.62 2.91
C ARG A 80 3.50 -3.23 3.48
N TYR A 81 2.87 -3.17 4.65
CA TYR A 81 2.62 -1.93 5.36
C TYR A 81 3.33 -1.92 6.70
N VAL A 82 4.06 -0.84 6.96
CA VAL A 82 4.74 -0.61 8.22
C VAL A 82 4.37 0.78 8.72
N SER A 83 3.91 0.89 9.97
CA SER A 83 3.72 2.19 10.63
C SER A 83 4.55 2.31 11.88
N VAL A 84 5.18 3.47 12.04
CA VAL A 84 5.96 3.84 13.23
C VAL A 84 5.17 4.85 14.06
N ASN A 85 4.75 4.44 15.25
CA ASN A 85 4.01 5.26 16.22
C ASN A 85 2.70 5.89 15.68
N GLY A 86 2.14 5.38 14.58
CA GLY A 86 0.97 5.95 13.91
C GLY A 86 1.21 7.36 13.34
N LYS A 87 2.47 7.79 13.24
CA LYS A 87 2.86 9.11 12.71
C LYS A 87 3.43 9.01 11.30
N ASN A 88 4.25 7.99 11.06
CA ASN A 88 4.83 7.70 9.77
C ASN A 88 4.33 6.33 9.31
N TYR A 89 4.27 6.15 8.01
CA TYR A 89 4.01 4.86 7.40
C TYR A 89 4.91 4.67 6.18
N GLU A 90 5.05 3.42 5.79
CA GLU A 90 5.72 3.01 4.57
C GLU A 90 4.89 1.87 3.94
N ILE A 91 4.62 2.00 2.65
CA ILE A 91 4.02 0.95 1.82
C ILE A 91 5.11 0.44 0.90
N ILE A 92 5.32 -0.86 0.85
CA ILE A 92 6.38 -1.51 0.06
C ILE A 92 5.74 -2.61 -0.79
N SER A 93 6.05 -2.64 -2.08
CA SER A 93 5.89 -3.80 -2.96
C SER A 93 7.28 -4.38 -3.22
N LEU A 94 7.39 -5.71 -3.12
CA LEU A 94 8.65 -6.45 -3.26
C LEU A 94 8.93 -6.83 -4.72
N GLY A 95 8.37 -6.10 -5.68
CA GLY A 95 8.58 -6.37 -7.10
C GLY A 95 8.08 -7.75 -7.55
N ALA A 96 8.64 -8.23 -8.66
CA ALA A 96 8.24 -9.47 -9.30
C ALA A 96 8.69 -10.75 -8.58
N ASP A 97 9.79 -10.68 -7.84
CA ASP A 97 10.38 -11.83 -7.14
C ASP A 97 9.82 -12.01 -5.72
N GLY A 98 9.19 -10.97 -5.17
CA GLY A 98 8.62 -11.01 -3.83
C GLY A 98 9.69 -10.99 -2.73
N VAL A 99 10.90 -10.51 -3.05
CA VAL A 99 12.06 -10.47 -2.13
C VAL A 99 12.51 -9.02 -1.97
N ASP A 100 13.13 -8.71 -0.82
CA ASP A 100 13.73 -7.38 -0.65
C ASP A 100 14.94 -7.18 -1.58
N GLY A 101 15.05 -5.99 -2.15
CA GLY A 101 16.12 -5.62 -3.06
C GLY A 101 15.71 -5.75 -4.52
N GLY A 102 16.51 -6.49 -5.31
CA GLY A 102 16.28 -6.66 -6.74
C GLY A 102 16.67 -5.46 -7.62
N THR A 103 16.61 -5.67 -8.94
CA THR A 103 16.76 -4.62 -9.95
C THR A 103 15.63 -4.71 -10.97
N ASP A 104 15.37 -3.61 -11.67
CA ASP A 104 14.36 -3.55 -12.74
C ASP A 104 12.95 -3.91 -12.23
N LEU A 105 12.43 -5.09 -12.58
CA LEU A 105 11.11 -5.55 -12.13
C LEU A 105 11.12 -6.13 -10.71
N ASP A 106 12.27 -6.62 -10.28
CA ASP A 106 12.46 -7.21 -8.96
C ASP A 106 12.73 -6.10 -7.93
N ALA A 107 12.94 -4.85 -8.39
CA ALA A 107 13.21 -3.74 -7.52
C ALA A 107 12.02 -3.40 -6.61
N ASP A 108 12.29 -3.24 -5.31
CA ASP A 108 11.33 -2.75 -4.33
C ASP A 108 10.72 -1.39 -4.75
N ILE A 109 9.39 -1.29 -4.64
CA ILE A 109 8.65 -0.05 -4.89
C ILE A 109 8.05 0.43 -3.57
N ASN A 110 8.53 1.57 -3.08
CA ASN A 110 8.04 2.19 -1.85
C ASN A 110 7.17 3.44 -2.09
N SER A 111 6.34 3.77 -1.10
CA SER A 111 5.74 5.10 -0.95
C SER A 111 6.85 6.08 -0.53
N SER A 112 7.16 7.06 -1.39
CA SER A 112 8.19 8.09 -1.13
C SER A 112 7.64 9.30 -0.38
#